data_AF-A0A1G9TTJ6-F1
#
_entry.id   AF-A0A1G9TTJ6-F1
#
_cell.length_a   1.000
_cell.length_b   1.000
_cell.length_c   1.000
_cell.angle_alpha   90.00
_cell.angle_beta   90.00
_cell.angle_gamma   90.00
#
_symmetry.space_group_name_H-M   'P 1'
#
loop_
_entity.id
_entity.type
_entity.pdbx_description
1 polymer ?
#
loop_
_entity_poly.entity_id
_entity_poly.type
_entity_poly.pdbx_seq_one_letter_code
_entity_poly.pdbx_strand_id
1 'polypeptide(L)'
;MHVQSVIEIAETDGRLPVEIIIKGYRLSQKRLTVFVLNEVTPAAVNRILDPVVPTLPLFIPGVLYVKISDDARVREAVETADVVYAATSLFRDQLTGYGTLPGLLRPIELLRPDSSKRIRLADTGEHAGSDEPKRPSVAKTSRRTTTYLASLARSYWREAGSA
;
A
#
# COMPACT_ATOMS: atom_id res chain seq x y z
N MET A 1 -22.22 -6.52 -0.28
CA MET A 1 -21.06 -6.15 0.58
C MET A 1 -20.53 -4.82 0.08
N HIS A 2 -20.11 -3.87 0.93
CA HIS A 2 -19.57 -2.59 0.44
C HIS A 2 -18.05 -2.62 0.42
N VAL A 3 -17.45 -2.42 -0.75
CA VAL A 3 -16.00 -2.46 -0.95
C VAL A 3 -15.45 -1.04 -0.96
N GLN A 4 -14.42 -0.77 -0.16
CA GLN A 4 -13.78 0.55 -0.21
C GLN A 4 -12.88 0.67 -1.43
N SER A 5 -12.08 -0.36 -1.69
CA SER A 5 -11.11 -0.31 -2.77
C SER A 5 -10.93 -1.69 -3.38
N VAL A 6 -10.94 -1.72 -4.71
CA VAL A 6 -10.45 -2.85 -5.50
C VAL A 6 -9.08 -2.49 -6.02
N ILE A 7 -8.09 -3.33 -5.77
CA ILE A 7 -6.70 -3.08 -6.16
C ILE A 7 -6.21 -4.30 -6.93
N GLU A 8 -5.80 -4.10 -8.17
CA GLU A 8 -5.10 -5.13 -8.93
C GLU A 8 -3.69 -5.34 -8.36
N ILE A 9 -3.36 -6.59 -8.07
CA ILE A 9 -2.02 -7.03 -7.71
C ILE A 9 -1.51 -7.88 -8.87
N ALA A 10 -0.62 -7.28 -9.66
CA ALA A 10 0.06 -7.91 -10.78
C ALA A 10 1.57 -7.81 -10.58
N GLU A 11 2.28 -8.82 -11.04
CA GLU A 11 3.73 -8.79 -11.12
C GLU A 11 4.20 -7.88 -12.25
N THR A 12 5.29 -7.15 -12.04
CA THR A 12 5.93 -6.33 -13.09
C THR A 12 7.42 -6.63 -13.07
N ASP A 13 7.97 -7.06 -14.21
CA ASP A 13 9.40 -7.41 -14.36
C ASP A 13 9.91 -8.41 -13.30
N GLY A 14 9.14 -9.47 -13.02
CA GLY A 14 9.54 -10.48 -12.03
C GLY A 14 9.27 -10.08 -10.57
N ARG A 15 8.61 -8.94 -10.33
CA ARG A 15 8.51 -8.33 -8.99
C ARG A 15 7.09 -7.99 -8.58
N LEU A 16 6.76 -8.36 -7.35
CA LEU A 16 5.51 -7.99 -6.71
C LEU A 16 5.52 -6.51 -6.26
N PRO A 17 4.37 -5.83 -6.32
CA PRO A 17 4.24 -4.43 -5.93
C PRO A 17 4.12 -4.29 -4.40
N VAL A 18 5.21 -4.57 -3.68
CA VAL A 18 5.28 -4.63 -2.20
C VAL A 18 4.60 -3.43 -1.53
N GLU A 19 4.92 -2.21 -1.96
CA GLU A 19 4.39 -1.00 -1.33
C GLU A 19 2.87 -0.84 -1.50
N ILE A 20 2.36 -1.26 -2.66
CA ILE A 20 0.93 -1.21 -2.98
C ILE A 20 0.17 -2.24 -2.14
N ILE A 21 0.72 -3.47 -2.03
CA ILE A 21 0.18 -4.53 -1.16
C ILE A 21 0.07 -4.03 0.29
N ILE A 22 1.14 -3.45 0.83
CA ILE A 22 1.17 -2.94 2.21
C ILE A 22 0.16 -1.80 2.39
N LYS A 23 0.08 -0.86 1.45
CA LYS A 23 -0.88 0.26 1.53
C LYS A 23 -2.31 -0.22 1.41
N GLY A 24 -2.61 -1.13 0.48
CA GLY A 24 -3.93 -1.74 0.35
C GLY A 24 -4.36 -2.43 1.64
N TYR A 25 -3.46 -3.19 2.26
CA TYR A 25 -3.75 -3.82 3.55
C TYR A 25 -3.99 -2.78 4.67
N ARG A 26 -3.27 -1.66 4.69
CA ARG A 26 -3.53 -0.57 5.64
C ARG A 26 -4.84 0.16 5.38
N LEU A 27 -5.25 0.34 4.12
CA LEU A 27 -6.57 0.89 3.79
C LEU A 27 -7.69 0.01 4.36
N SER A 28 -7.46 -1.30 4.37
CA SER A 28 -8.41 -2.27 4.87
C SER A 28 -8.76 -2.18 6.36
N GLN A 29 -8.07 -1.31 7.12
CA GLN A 29 -8.38 -1.06 8.54
C GLN A 29 -9.78 -0.50 8.76
N LYS A 30 -10.30 0.28 7.82
CA LYS A 30 -11.58 0.98 7.97
C LYS A 30 -12.74 0.20 7.36
N ARG A 31 -12.52 -0.37 6.18
CA ARG A 31 -13.51 -1.05 5.35
C ARG A 31 -12.81 -2.09 4.48
N LEU A 32 -13.56 -3.03 3.94
CA LEU A 32 -13.01 -4.10 3.12
C LEU A 32 -12.26 -3.56 1.90
N THR A 33 -11.07 -4.09 1.67
CA THR A 33 -10.30 -3.91 0.42
C THR A 33 -10.21 -5.25 -0.29
N VAL A 34 -10.42 -5.26 -1.61
CA VAL A 34 -10.29 -6.47 -2.43
C VAL A 34 -8.99 -6.39 -3.23
N PHE A 35 -8.18 -7.44 -3.15
CA PHE A 35 -7.05 -7.63 -4.05
C PHE A 35 -7.46 -8.57 -5.18
N VAL A 36 -7.43 -8.04 -6.39
CA VAL A 36 -7.59 -8.82 -7.62
C VAL A 36 -6.21 -9.34 -8.01
N LEU A 37 -5.99 -10.64 -7.83
CA LEU A 37 -4.72 -11.30 -8.07
C LEU A 37 -4.61 -11.69 -9.55
N ASN A 38 -3.66 -11.07 -10.25
CA ASN A 38 -3.36 -11.33 -11.66
C ASN A 38 -2.04 -12.09 -11.76
N GLU A 39 -2.11 -13.40 -12.01
CA GLU A 39 -0.95 -14.32 -11.98
C GLU A 39 -0.14 -14.30 -10.67
N VAL A 40 -0.72 -13.77 -9.59
CA VAL A 40 -0.10 -13.71 -8.25
C VAL A 40 -0.78 -14.71 -7.33
N THR A 41 0.00 -15.45 -6.54
CA THR A 41 -0.55 -16.37 -5.55
C THR A 41 -0.87 -15.64 -4.23
N PRO A 42 -1.95 -16.05 -3.53
CA PRO A 42 -2.23 -15.61 -2.16
C PRO A 42 -1.02 -15.75 -1.21
N ALA A 43 -0.28 -16.84 -1.34
CA ALA A 43 0.88 -17.12 -0.49
C ALA A 43 1.98 -16.08 -0.68
N ALA A 44 2.22 -15.61 -1.91
CA ALA A 44 3.23 -14.60 -2.19
C ALA A 44 2.84 -13.23 -1.61
N VAL A 45 1.55 -12.87 -1.65
CA VAL A 45 1.02 -11.67 -0.98
C VAL A 45 1.15 -11.80 0.53
N ASN A 46 0.79 -12.96 1.10
CA ASN A 46 0.88 -13.19 2.54
C ASN A 46 2.32 -13.04 3.05
N ARG A 47 3.34 -13.56 2.34
CA ARG A 47 4.75 -13.36 2.72
C ARG A 47 5.14 -11.89 2.85
N ILE A 48 4.54 -11.00 2.06
CA ILE A 48 4.76 -9.55 2.15
C ILE A 48 4.02 -8.97 3.36
N LEU A 49 2.83 -9.49 3.66
CA LEU A 49 1.97 -9.01 4.73
C LEU A 49 2.35 -9.56 6.11
N ASP A 50 2.93 -10.75 6.23
CA ASP A 50 3.31 -11.39 7.51
C ASP A 50 4.05 -10.45 8.47
N PRO A 51 5.05 -9.66 8.06
CA PRO A 51 5.71 -8.70 8.96
C PRO A 51 4.87 -7.44 9.25
N VAL A 52 3.82 -7.18 8.48
CA VAL A 52 2.94 -6.01 8.59
C VAL A 52 1.69 -6.29 9.44
N VAL A 53 1.10 -7.49 9.34
CA VAL A 53 -0.05 -7.92 10.15
C VAL A 53 0.09 -7.56 11.63
N PRO A 54 1.20 -7.88 12.34
CA PRO A 54 1.33 -7.59 13.77
C PRO A 54 1.44 -6.09 14.09
N THR A 55 1.58 -5.22 13.08
CA THR A 55 1.69 -3.77 13.27
C THR A 55 0.33 -3.06 13.25
N LEU A 56 -0.75 -3.78 12.92
CA LEU A 56 -2.10 -3.24 12.81
C LEU A 56 -3.00 -3.67 13.97
N PRO A 57 -4.13 -2.95 14.21
CA PRO A 57 -5.13 -3.39 15.17
C PRO A 57 -5.64 -4.80 14.88
N LEU A 58 -5.94 -5.57 15.92
CA LEU A 58 -6.41 -6.96 15.80
C LEU A 58 -7.75 -7.08 15.06
N PHE A 59 -8.60 -6.05 15.16
CA PHE A 59 -9.93 -6.03 14.57
C PHE A 59 -9.93 -5.11 13.35
N ILE A 60 -9.54 -5.65 12.20
CA ILE A 60 -9.68 -4.99 10.91
C ILE A 60 -10.53 -5.86 9.97
N PRO A 61 -11.34 -5.25 9.08
CA PRO A 61 -12.02 -5.96 8.00
C PRO A 61 -11.05 -6.81 7.15
N GLY A 62 -9.84 -6.30 6.92
CA GLY A 62 -8.81 -7.03 6.19
C GLY A 62 -9.02 -7.02 4.67
N VAL A 63 -8.25 -7.86 3.99
CA VAL A 63 -8.25 -7.96 2.53
C VAL A 63 -8.90 -9.24 2.06
N LEU A 64 -9.73 -9.16 1.03
CA LEU A 64 -10.25 -10.32 0.32
C LEU A 64 -9.42 -10.56 -0.94
N TYR A 65 -9.00 -11.80 -1.18
CA TYR A 65 -8.31 -12.18 -2.41
C TYR A 65 -9.30 -12.76 -3.41
N VAL A 66 -9.28 -12.21 -4.62
CA VAL A 66 -10.07 -12.68 -5.76
C VAL A 66 -9.13 -12.92 -6.92
N LYS A 67 -9.22 -14.06 -7.60
CA LYS A 67 -8.44 -14.31 -8.81
C LYS A 67 -9.01 -13.48 -9.95
N ILE A 68 -8.16 -12.89 -10.80
CA ILE A 68 -8.61 -12.11 -11.96
C ILE A 68 -9.45 -12.93 -12.96
N SER A 69 -9.27 -14.26 -12.96
CA SER A 69 -10.03 -15.20 -13.77
C SER A 69 -11.46 -15.44 -13.26
N ASP A 70 -11.78 -15.06 -12.02
CA ASP A 70 -13.11 -15.20 -11.42
C ASP A 70 -13.96 -13.97 -11.75
N ASP A 71 -14.40 -13.87 -13.02
CA ASP A 71 -15.12 -12.70 -13.56
C ASP A 71 -16.31 -12.28 -12.70
N ALA A 72 -17.08 -13.25 -12.20
CA ALA A 72 -18.26 -12.99 -11.39
C ALA A 72 -17.91 -12.27 -10.09
N ARG A 73 -16.90 -12.77 -9.35
CA ARG A 73 -16.46 -12.13 -8.10
C ARG A 73 -15.74 -10.81 -8.33
N VAL A 74 -14.96 -10.71 -9.41
CA VAL A 74 -14.30 -9.46 -9.78
C VAL A 74 -15.34 -8.39 -10.10
N ARG A 75 -16.36 -8.71 -10.91
CA ARG A 75 -17.45 -7.79 -11.25
C ARG A 75 -18.21 -7.35 -10.00
N GLU A 76 -18.62 -8.28 -9.14
CA GLU A 76 -19.32 -7.95 -7.89
C GLU A 76 -18.50 -6.99 -7.01
N ALA A 77 -17.19 -7.25 -6.89
CA ALA A 77 -16.30 -6.38 -6.13
C ALA A 77 -16.17 -4.98 -6.74
N VAL A 78 -16.09 -4.88 -8.07
CA VAL A 78 -15.98 -3.61 -8.80
C VAL A 78 -17.27 -2.79 -8.70
N GLU A 79 -18.43 -3.40 -8.88
CA GLU A 79 -19.74 -2.73 -8.83
C GLU A 79 -20.04 -2.12 -7.45
N THR A 80 -19.46 -2.69 -6.40
CA THR A 80 -19.65 -2.25 -5.01
C THR A 80 -18.48 -1.43 -4.45
N ALA A 81 -17.48 -1.11 -5.29
CA ALA A 81 -16.27 -0.40 -4.90
C ALA A 81 -16.45 1.12 -4.90
N ASP A 82 -15.89 1.80 -3.89
CA ASP A 82 -15.75 3.28 -3.94
C ASP A 82 -14.65 3.73 -4.91
N VAL A 83 -13.62 2.90 -5.14
CA VAL A 83 -12.50 3.18 -6.05
C VAL A 83 -11.86 1.88 -6.56
N VAL A 84 -11.40 1.90 -7.81
CA VAL A 84 -10.71 0.78 -8.46
C VAL A 84 -9.34 1.22 -8.95
N TYR A 85 -8.29 0.49 -8.56
CA TYR A 85 -6.92 0.69 -9.01
C TYR A 85 -6.50 -0.43 -9.96
N ALA A 86 -6.17 -0.07 -11.19
CA ALA A 86 -5.73 -1.01 -12.22
C ALA A 86 -4.26 -0.78 -12.58
N ALA A 87 -3.51 -1.88 -12.70
CA ALA A 87 -2.11 -1.91 -13.11
C ALA A 87 -1.97 -2.31 -14.59
N THR A 88 -2.67 -3.36 -15.03
CA THR A 88 -2.49 -3.94 -16.37
C THR A 88 -3.53 -3.46 -17.37
N SER A 89 -3.28 -3.66 -18.67
CA SER A 89 -4.29 -3.45 -19.71
C SER A 89 -5.41 -4.48 -19.60
N LEU A 90 -5.08 -5.73 -19.31
CA LEU A 90 -6.05 -6.82 -19.16
C LEU A 90 -7.16 -6.47 -18.17
N PHE A 91 -6.80 -5.97 -16.98
CA PHE A 91 -7.82 -5.58 -16.00
C PHE A 91 -8.59 -4.33 -16.44
N ARG A 92 -7.94 -3.35 -17.09
CA ARG A 92 -8.62 -2.17 -17.65
C ARG A 92 -9.67 -2.55 -18.72
N ASP A 93 -9.36 -3.55 -19.54
CA ASP A 93 -10.27 -4.05 -20.56
C ASP A 93 -11.48 -4.76 -19.93
N GLN A 94 -11.26 -5.56 -18.87
CA GLN A 94 -12.36 -6.14 -18.06
C GLN A 94 -13.26 -5.05 -17.47
N LEU A 95 -12.67 -4.01 -16.86
CA LEU A 95 -13.41 -2.90 -16.25
C LEU A 95 -14.24 -2.13 -17.28
N THR A 96 -13.73 -1.98 -18.49
CA THR A 96 -14.47 -1.39 -19.63
C THR A 96 -15.67 -2.26 -19.99
N GLY A 97 -15.48 -3.59 -20.04
CA GLY A 97 -16.55 -4.56 -20.26
C GLY A 97 -17.64 -4.55 -19.17
N TYR A 98 -17.31 -4.15 -17.94
CA TYR A 98 -18.28 -4.00 -16.84
C TYR A 98 -19.05 -2.68 -16.86
N GLY A 99 -18.70 -1.74 -17.75
CA GLY A 99 -19.30 -0.41 -17.77
C GLY A 99 -18.81 0.51 -16.64
N THR A 100 -17.62 0.25 -16.10
CA THR A 100 -17.05 1.04 -14.99
C THR A 100 -16.82 2.49 -15.42
N LEU A 101 -17.34 3.45 -14.67
CA LEU A 101 -17.20 4.89 -14.99
C LEU A 101 -15.74 5.36 -14.84
N PRO A 102 -15.23 6.22 -15.76
CA PRO A 102 -13.86 6.75 -15.68
C PRO A 102 -13.50 7.44 -14.36
N GLY A 103 -14.49 7.93 -13.61
CA GLY A 103 -14.28 8.58 -12.31
C GLY A 103 -13.89 7.62 -11.16
N LEU A 104 -14.21 6.32 -11.30
CA LEU A 104 -13.91 5.27 -10.33
C LEU A 104 -12.52 4.67 -10.53
N LEU A 105 -12.03 4.69 -11.77
CA LEU A 105 -10.75 4.16 -12.17
C LEU A 105 -9.61 5.10 -11.77
N ARG A 106 -8.64 4.57 -11.04
CA ARG A 106 -7.42 5.28 -10.65
C ARG A 106 -6.18 4.51 -11.12
N PRO A 107 -5.14 5.22 -11.60
CA PRO A 107 -3.85 4.60 -11.85
C PRO A 107 -3.26 4.08 -10.54
N ILE A 108 -2.63 2.90 -10.58
CA ILE A 108 -2.01 2.30 -9.38
C ILE A 108 -0.82 3.13 -8.86
N GLU A 109 -0.27 4.02 -9.68
CA GLU A 109 0.78 4.98 -9.34
C GLU A 109 0.33 5.94 -8.23
N LEU A 110 -0.96 6.22 -8.09
CA LEU A 110 -1.49 7.04 -6.99
C LEU A 110 -1.34 6.35 -5.63
N LEU A 111 -1.17 5.03 -5.60
CA LEU A 111 -0.82 4.29 -4.40
C LEU A 111 0.69 4.28 -4.15
N ARG A 112 1.55 4.74 -5.06
CA ARG A 112 3.00 4.86 -4.79
C ARG A 112 3.25 6.10 -3.92
N PRO A 113 4.18 6.05 -2.94
CA PRO A 113 4.54 7.24 -2.18
C PRO A 113 5.21 8.25 -3.11
N ASP A 114 4.81 9.51 -2.95
CA ASP A 114 5.43 10.65 -3.60
C ASP A 114 6.87 10.77 -3.08
N SER A 115 7.85 10.39 -3.89
CA SER A 115 9.28 10.43 -3.54
C SER A 115 9.80 11.86 -3.35
N SER A 116 8.97 12.88 -3.61
CA SER A 116 9.30 14.30 -3.61
C SER A 116 9.32 14.96 -2.23
N LYS A 117 8.84 14.30 -1.16
CA LYS A 117 8.91 14.84 0.22
C LYS A 117 10.15 14.34 0.97
N ARG A 118 11.34 14.43 0.37
CA ARG A 118 12.58 14.47 1.16
C ARG A 118 12.66 15.83 1.84
N ILE A 119 12.17 15.88 3.07
CA ILE A 119 12.45 16.96 4.02
C ILE A 119 13.98 17.11 4.05
N ARG A 120 14.49 18.28 3.62
CA ARG A 120 15.89 18.63 3.75
C ARG A 120 16.28 18.47 5.22
N LEU A 121 17.20 17.57 5.49
CA LEU A 121 17.87 17.46 6.78
C LEU A 121 18.66 18.77 6.91
N ALA A 122 18.16 19.71 7.70
CA ALA A 122 18.93 20.88 8.09
C ALA A 122 20.07 20.37 8.98
N ASP A 123 21.24 20.31 8.38
CA ASP A 123 22.53 20.34 9.03
C ASP A 123 22.75 21.78 9.52
N THR A 124 22.87 21.98 10.83
CA THR A 124 23.55 23.16 11.40
C THR A 124 24.00 22.80 12.82
N GLY A 125 25.32 22.80 13.00
CA GLY A 125 25.99 22.54 14.27
C GLY A 125 25.90 23.68 15.29
N GLU A 126 26.13 23.26 16.54
CA GLU A 126 26.89 23.89 17.64
C GLU A 126 26.85 25.42 17.85
N HIS A 127 26.32 25.88 19.01
CA HIS A 127 27.13 26.40 20.13
C HIS A 127 26.28 26.84 21.36
N ALA A 128 26.96 26.87 22.51
CA ALA A 128 26.48 26.95 23.88
C ALA A 128 26.01 28.35 24.34
N GLY A 129 25.26 28.41 25.46
CA GLY A 129 25.10 29.63 26.27
C GLY A 129 23.74 29.78 26.97
N SER A 130 23.76 29.69 28.29
CA SER A 130 22.72 29.80 29.33
C SER A 130 21.84 31.08 29.37
N ASP A 131 20.53 30.92 29.64
CA ASP A 131 19.77 31.48 30.80
C ASP A 131 18.23 31.49 30.54
N GLU A 132 17.45 30.92 31.48
CA GLU A 132 15.98 30.77 31.49
C GLU A 132 15.25 32.01 32.10
N PRO A 133 13.90 32.10 32.19
CA PRO A 133 12.82 31.35 31.53
C PRO A 133 11.67 32.25 30.96
N LYS A 134 10.97 31.80 29.91
CA LYS A 134 9.59 32.23 29.62
C LYS A 134 8.82 31.18 28.81
N ARG A 135 7.81 30.58 29.44
CA ARG A 135 6.70 29.84 28.78
C ARG A 135 5.75 30.85 28.08
N PRO A 136 4.92 30.48 27.08
CA PRO A 136 4.33 29.14 26.90
C PRO A 136 4.17 28.59 25.47
N SER A 137 3.87 27.29 25.43
CA SER A 137 3.03 26.55 24.46
C SER A 137 3.64 25.93 23.19
N VAL A 138 3.11 24.72 22.91
CA VAL A 138 3.05 23.96 21.65
C VAL A 138 4.19 22.99 21.29
N ALA A 139 3.82 21.70 21.34
CA ALA A 139 4.23 20.54 20.52
C ALA A 139 5.70 20.31 20.14
N LYS A 140 6.26 19.19 20.62
CA LYS A 140 6.84 18.09 19.82
C LYS A 140 7.71 17.18 20.68
N THR A 141 7.34 15.90 20.74
CA THR A 141 8.22 14.76 21.04
C THR A 141 7.57 13.56 20.34
N SER A 142 8.25 12.63 19.68
CA SER A 142 9.67 12.43 19.45
C SER A 142 9.80 11.57 18.19
N ARG A 143 10.86 11.80 17.43
CA ARG A 143 11.30 10.97 16.30
C ARG A 143 11.61 9.54 16.78
N ARG A 144 11.05 8.56 16.08
CA ARG A 144 11.55 7.20 15.77
C ARG A 144 10.38 6.55 15.04
N THR A 145 10.42 6.30 13.74
CA THR A 145 10.99 5.08 13.17
C THR A 145 10.89 5.21 11.64
N THR A 146 11.98 5.46 10.94
CA THR A 146 11.99 5.43 9.45
C THR A 146 13.24 4.69 8.95
N THR A 147 13.64 3.65 9.68
CA THR A 147 14.76 2.79 9.30
C THR A 147 14.30 1.38 8.89
N TYR A 148 13.07 0.99 9.24
CA TYR A 148 12.57 -0.37 8.98
C TYR A 148 12.24 -0.62 7.50
N LEU A 149 11.61 0.35 6.81
CA LEU A 149 11.21 0.19 5.41
C LEU A 149 12.41 0.08 4.45
N ALA A 150 13.48 0.84 4.71
CA ALA A 150 14.72 0.76 3.92
C ALA A 150 15.60 -0.45 4.25
N SER A 151 15.34 -1.11 5.41
CA SER A 151 16.00 -2.35 5.83
C SER A 151 15.30 -3.56 5.22
N LEU A 152 13.96 -3.61 5.28
CA LEU A 152 13.15 -4.70 4.75
C LEU A 152 13.24 -4.76 3.22
N ALA A 153 13.26 -3.59 2.55
CA ALA A 153 13.52 -3.52 1.12
C ALA A 153 14.95 -3.91 0.72
N ARG A 154 15.90 -4.11 1.66
CA ARG A 154 17.26 -4.59 1.36
C ARG A 154 17.46 -6.08 1.65
N SER A 155 16.71 -6.66 2.59
CA SER A 155 16.80 -8.11 2.88
C SER A 155 16.20 -8.94 1.75
N TYR A 156 15.05 -8.51 1.18
CA TYR A 156 14.40 -9.25 0.08
C TYR A 156 15.22 -9.30 -1.22
N TRP A 157 16.16 -8.36 -1.43
CA TRP A 157 17.03 -8.39 -2.62
C TRP A 157 18.22 -9.32 -2.50
N ARG A 158 18.63 -9.70 -1.28
CA ARG A 158 19.75 -10.63 -1.09
C ARG A 158 19.37 -12.09 -1.27
N GLU A 159 18.08 -12.44 -1.14
CA GLU A 159 17.62 -13.83 -1.30
C GLU A 159 17.15 -14.16 -2.73
N ALA A 160 16.82 -13.16 -3.55
CA ALA A 160 16.38 -13.37 -4.94
C ALA A 160 17.53 -13.43 -5.98
N GLY A 161 18.79 -13.38 -5.53
CA GLY A 161 19.98 -13.33 -6.39
C GLY A 161 20.92 -14.54 -6.27
N SER A 162 20.47 -15.65 -5.68
CA SER A 162 21.30 -16.85 -5.55
C SER A 162 20.47 -18.12 -5.74
N ALA A 163 20.05 -18.36 -6.98
CA ALA A 163 19.71 -19.69 -7.51
C ALA A 163 19.88 -19.65 -9.03
#